data_AF-A0A1H3LWM2-F1
#
_entry.id   AF-A0A1H3LWM2-F1
#
_cell.length_a   1.000
_cell.length_b   1.000
_cell.length_c   1.000
_cell.angle_alpha   90.00
_cell.angle_beta   90.00
_cell.angle_gamma   90.00
#
_symmetry.space_group_name_H-M   'P 1'
#
loop_
_entity.id
_entity.type
_entity.pdbx_description
1 polymer ?
#
loop_
_entity_poly.entity_id
_entity_poly.type
_entity_poly.pdbx_seq_one_letter_code
_entity_poly.pdbx_strand_id
1 'polypeptide(L)'
;MENQLRKIGWLVYPNCEAFQFQLTRNHHIFIFKEGEGWLVWTATYKAGDGNGIPIKEKTRIDTFDFYTAVENAHEYIAWYRNNIQRREWKPPEIKREEF
;
A
#
# COMPACT_ATOMS: atom_id res chain seq x y z
N MET A 1 -4.13 -9.55 -17.28
CA MET A 1 -3.38 -9.24 -16.05
C MET A 1 -2.95 -7.77 -16.00
N GLU A 2 -1.95 -7.32 -16.76
CA GLU A 2 -1.48 -5.91 -16.76
C GLU A 2 -2.61 -4.89 -16.97
N ASN A 3 -3.41 -5.07 -18.02
CA ASN A 3 -4.54 -4.18 -18.31
C ASN A 3 -5.61 -4.15 -17.22
N GLN A 4 -5.75 -5.23 -16.42
CA GLN A 4 -6.67 -5.26 -15.30
C GLN A 4 -6.12 -4.47 -14.11
N LEU A 5 -4.83 -4.65 -13.79
CA LEU A 5 -4.15 -3.94 -12.70
C LEU A 5 -4.03 -2.43 -12.96
N ARG A 6 -3.70 -2.03 -14.20
CA ARG A 6 -3.71 -0.61 -14.61
C ARG A 6 -5.08 0.03 -14.42
N LYS A 7 -6.16 -0.69 -14.78
CA LYS A 7 -7.56 -0.20 -14.62
C LYS A 7 -7.94 0.05 -13.17
N ILE A 8 -7.35 -0.68 -12.22
CA ILE A 8 -7.63 -0.53 -10.79
C ILE A 8 -6.55 0.29 -10.04
N GLY A 9 -5.74 1.07 -10.78
CA GLY A 9 -4.86 2.09 -10.21
C GLY A 9 -3.45 1.63 -9.86
N TRP A 10 -3.03 0.43 -10.28
CA TRP A 10 -1.64 0.01 -10.12
C TRP A 10 -0.76 0.60 -11.23
N LEU A 11 0.41 1.08 -10.82
CA LEU A 11 1.52 1.32 -11.73
C LEU A 11 2.18 -0.03 -12.03
N VAL A 12 2.29 -0.36 -13.31
CA VAL A 12 2.94 -1.60 -13.76
C VAL A 12 4.29 -1.26 -14.38
N TYR A 13 5.34 -1.84 -13.81
CA TYR A 13 6.71 -1.69 -14.29
C TYR A 13 6.96 -2.55 -15.54
N PRO A 14 8.06 -2.28 -16.29
CA PRO A 14 8.43 -3.08 -17.46
C PRO A 14 8.43 -4.58 -17.17
N ASN A 15 8.10 -5.38 -18.19
CA ASN A 15 8.06 -6.85 -18.14
C ASN A 15 7.13 -7.44 -17.07
N CYS A 16 6.24 -6.65 -16.44
CA CYS A 16 5.41 -7.10 -15.32
C CYS A 16 6.23 -7.66 -14.13
N GLU A 17 7.47 -7.21 -13.96
CA GLU A 17 8.36 -7.64 -12.87
C GLU A 17 8.01 -6.98 -11.54
N ALA A 18 7.32 -5.84 -11.58
CA ALA A 18 6.84 -5.16 -10.39
C ALA A 18 5.53 -4.41 -10.62
N PHE A 19 4.76 -4.29 -9.55
CA PHE A 19 3.53 -3.54 -9.49
C PHE A 19 3.58 -2.63 -8.27
N GLN A 20 3.21 -1.36 -8.41
CA GLN A 20 3.13 -0.42 -7.32
C GLN A 20 1.73 0.13 -7.18
N PHE A 21 1.28 0.26 -5.93
CA PHE A 21 0.09 1.01 -5.58
C PHE A 21 0.43 2.06 -4.52
N GLN A 22 0.05 3.31 -4.77
CA GLN A 22 0.27 4.40 -3.84
C GLN A 22 -0.91 4.52 -2.87
N LEU A 23 -0.66 4.28 -1.58
CA LEU A 23 -1.66 4.36 -0.52
C LEU A 23 -1.86 5.81 -0.05
N THR A 24 -0.76 6.53 0.12
CA THR A 24 -0.73 7.98 0.39
C THR A 24 0.50 8.57 -0.29
N ARG A 25 0.70 9.90 -0.21
CA ARG A 25 1.90 10.56 -0.76
C ARG A 25 3.22 9.89 -0.36
N ASN A 26 3.28 9.33 0.85
CA ASN A 26 4.50 8.79 1.44
C ASN A 26 4.42 7.29 1.74
N HIS A 27 3.32 6.62 1.40
CA HIS A 27 3.13 5.21 1.73
C HIS A 27 2.71 4.41 0.51
N HIS A 28 3.46 3.34 0.25
CA HIS A 28 3.38 2.57 -0.98
C HIS A 28 3.33 1.09 -0.65
N ILE A 29 2.65 0.33 -1.50
CA ILE A 29 2.71 -1.14 -1.52
C ILE A 29 3.18 -1.58 -2.90
N PHE A 30 3.98 -2.64 -2.89
CA PHE A 30 4.59 -3.21 -4.07
C PHE A 30 4.33 -4.71 -4.12
N ILE A 31 4.22 -5.23 -5.33
CA ILE A 31 4.26 -6.66 -5.64
C ILE A 31 5.44 -6.84 -6.59
N PHE A 32 6.47 -7.56 -6.17
CA PHE A 32 7.67 -7.82 -6.95
C PHE A 32 7.71 -9.27 -7.38
N LYS A 33 8.24 -9.55 -8.57
CA LYS A 33 8.64 -10.88 -8.96
C LYS A 33 10.03 -11.16 -8.39
N GLU A 34 10.17 -12.23 -7.62
CA GLU A 34 11.44 -12.64 -7.02
C GLU A 34 11.69 -14.11 -7.35
N GLY A 35 12.65 -14.37 -8.26
CA GLY A 35 12.86 -15.70 -8.82
C GLY A 35 11.61 -16.23 -9.52
N GLU A 36 11.11 -17.38 -9.04
CA GLU A 36 9.88 -18.00 -9.53
C GLU A 36 8.61 -17.51 -8.79
N GLY A 37 8.78 -16.72 -7.73
CA GLY A 37 7.69 -16.27 -6.86
C GLY A 37 7.42 -14.78 -6.92
N TRP A 38 6.63 -14.34 -5.94
CA TRP A 38 6.05 -13.02 -5.80
C TRP A 38 6.11 -12.57 -4.34
N LEU A 39 6.67 -11.38 -4.15
CA LEU A 39 6.85 -10.74 -2.86
C LEU A 39 5.94 -9.53 -2.76
N VAL A 40 5.14 -9.44 -1.69
CA VAL A 40 4.40 -8.21 -1.36
C VAL A 40 5.15 -7.46 -0.29
N TRP A 41 5.45 -6.20 -0.55
CA TRP A 41 6.30 -5.37 0.30
C TRP A 41 5.72 -3.96 0.44
N THR A 42 5.77 -3.40 1.64
CA THR A 42 5.27 -2.04 1.90
C THR A 42 6.39 -1.12 2.33
N ALA A 43 6.28 0.15 1.93
CA ALA A 43 7.29 1.16 2.16
C ALA A 43 6.65 2.47 2.65
N THR A 44 7.23 3.07 3.68
CA THR A 44 6.95 4.44 4.09
C THR A 44 8.17 5.30 3.86
N TYR A 45 8.00 6.38 3.12
CA TYR A 45 9.03 7.37 2.84
C TYR A 45 8.86 8.57 3.76
N LYS A 46 9.96 9.30 3.98
CA LYS A 46 9.91 10.59 4.65
C LYS A 46 9.47 11.66 3.65
N ALA A 47 8.56 12.55 4.06
CA ALA A 47 8.11 13.64 3.22
C ALA A 47 9.29 14.55 2.85
N GLY A 48 9.49 14.81 1.56
CA GLY A 48 10.54 15.70 1.07
C GLY A 48 11.94 15.08 1.04
N ASP A 49 12.08 13.78 1.35
CA ASP A 49 13.36 13.09 1.26
C ASP A 49 13.50 12.48 -0.15
N GLY A 50 14.30 13.12 -1.00
CA GLY A 50 14.54 12.71 -2.38
C GLY A 50 15.48 11.51 -2.52
N ASN A 51 15.96 10.96 -1.40
CA ASN A 51 16.94 9.88 -1.39
C ASN A 51 16.35 8.51 -1.78
N GLY A 52 15.02 8.39 -1.93
CA GLY A 52 14.36 7.15 -2.36
C GLY A 52 14.43 6.00 -1.35
N ILE A 53 14.97 6.23 -0.14
CA ILE A 53 15.11 5.22 0.91
C ILE A 53 13.87 5.28 1.82
N PRO A 54 13.17 4.16 2.05
CA PRO A 54 12.07 4.13 3.00
C PRO A 54 12.58 4.24 4.44
N ILE A 55 11.86 4.99 5.28
CA ILE A 55 12.09 5.04 6.73
C ILE A 55 11.48 3.85 7.46
N LYS A 56 10.57 3.14 6.81
CA LYS A 56 9.95 1.92 7.34
C LYS A 56 9.53 1.03 6.19
N GLU A 57 9.90 -0.23 6.28
CA GLU A 57 9.57 -1.25 5.29
C GLU A 57 9.07 -2.53 5.96
N LYS A 58 8.29 -3.32 5.22
CA LYS A 58 7.82 -4.62 5.70
C LYS A 58 7.45 -5.56 4.55
N THR A 59 8.02 -6.76 4.57
CA THR A 59 7.50 -7.89 3.80
C THR A 59 6.18 -8.37 4.38
N ARG A 60 5.17 -8.49 3.54
CA ARG A 60 3.81 -8.90 3.89
C ARG A 60 3.61 -10.39 3.64
N ILE A 61 4.01 -10.85 2.46
CA ILE A 61 3.99 -12.26 2.06
C ILE A 61 5.06 -12.49 1.01
N ASP A 62 5.58 -13.71 0.99
CA ASP A 62 6.41 -14.29 -0.05
C ASP A 62 5.70 -15.57 -0.51
N THR A 63 5.34 -15.67 -1.78
CA THR A 63 4.50 -16.73 -2.33
C THR A 63 4.85 -17.04 -3.78
N PHE A 64 4.65 -18.27 -4.22
CA PHE A 64 4.82 -18.64 -5.63
C PHE A 64 3.62 -18.25 -6.50
N ASP A 65 2.47 -17.90 -5.90
CA ASP A 65 1.25 -17.57 -6.63
C ASP A 65 1.00 -16.06 -6.71
N PHE A 66 0.90 -15.55 -7.93
CA PHE A 66 0.63 -14.15 -8.20
C PHE A 66 -0.73 -13.70 -7.66
N TYR A 67 -1.77 -14.53 -7.78
CA TYR A 67 -3.12 -14.14 -7.36
C TYR A 67 -3.19 -13.98 -5.85
N THR A 68 -2.57 -14.87 -5.10
CA THR A 68 -2.37 -14.77 -3.65
C THR A 68 -1.64 -13.47 -3.27
N ALA A 69 -0.59 -13.08 -4.01
CA ALA A 69 0.12 -11.83 -3.77
C ALA A 69 -0.79 -10.60 -4.01
N VAL A 70 -1.58 -10.61 -5.09
CA VAL A 70 -2.54 -9.53 -5.39
C VAL A 70 -3.64 -9.44 -4.32
N GLU A 71 -4.19 -10.58 -3.90
CA GLU A 71 -5.23 -10.64 -2.86
C GLU A 71 -4.70 -10.09 -1.54
N ASN A 72 -3.52 -10.53 -1.10
CA ASN A 72 -2.88 -10.01 0.12
C ASN A 72 -2.62 -8.50 0.06
N ALA A 73 -2.22 -8.00 -1.11
CA ALA A 73 -2.02 -6.58 -1.31
C ALA A 73 -3.34 -5.80 -1.24
N HIS A 74 -4.42 -6.31 -1.82
CA HIS A 74 -5.75 -5.69 -1.77
C HIS A 74 -6.33 -5.68 -0.36
N GLU A 75 -6.18 -6.79 0.39
CA GLU A 75 -6.57 -6.84 1.80
C GLU A 75 -5.82 -5.78 2.62
N TYR A 76 -4.52 -5.61 2.38
CA TYR A 76 -3.75 -4.57 3.03
C TYR A 76 -4.22 -3.17 2.67
N ILE A 77 -4.50 -2.90 1.38
CA ILE A 77 -5.01 -1.60 0.92
C ILE A 77 -6.34 -1.28 1.62
N ALA A 78 -7.26 -2.25 1.69
CA ALA A 78 -8.54 -2.10 2.36
C ALA A 78 -8.37 -1.83 3.85
N TRP A 79 -7.56 -2.63 4.54
CA TRP A 79 -7.23 -2.43 5.95
C TRP A 79 -6.61 -1.04 6.19
N TYR A 80 -5.64 -0.62 5.37
CA TYR A 80 -4.93 0.64 5.54
C TYR A 80 -5.89 1.83 5.42
N ARG A 81 -6.73 1.84 4.38
CA ARG A 81 -7.74 2.89 4.17
C ARG A 81 -8.71 2.99 5.34
N ASN A 82 -9.22 1.85 5.82
CA ASN A 82 -10.16 1.80 6.94
C ASN A 82 -9.56 2.26 8.27
N ASN A 83 -8.27 1.99 8.51
CA ASN A 83 -7.61 2.35 9.77
C ASN A 83 -7.03 3.78 9.77
N ILE A 84 -6.66 4.32 8.61
CA ILE A 84 -6.17 5.69 8.50
C ILE A 84 -7.33 6.69 8.42
N GLN A 85 -8.42 6.42 7.70
CA GLN A 85 -9.61 7.30 7.70
C GLN A 85 -10.24 7.44 9.09
N ARG A 86 -10.16 6.40 9.93
CA ARG A 86 -10.59 6.47 11.34
C ARG A 86 -9.73 7.39 12.21
N ARG A 87 -8.48 7.68 11.83
CA ARG A 87 -7.64 8.66 12.55
C ARG A 87 -7.96 10.11 12.18
N GLU A 88 -8.60 10.36 11.05
CA GLU A 88 -9.01 11.70 10.60
C GLU A 88 -10.39 12.12 11.11
N TRP A 89 -11.25 11.18 11.52
CA TRP A 89 -12.50 11.52 12.20
C TRP A 89 -12.28 11.70 13.71
N LYS A 90 -12.18 12.95 14.16
CA LYS A 90 -12.48 13.29 15.54
C LYS A 90 -13.98 13.58 15.63
N PRO A 91 -14.75 12.92 16.51
CA PRO A 91 -16.08 13.41 16.85
C PRO A 91 -15.95 14.86 17.35
N PRO A 92 -16.91 15.75 17.05
CA PRO A 92 -16.90 17.08 17.66
C PRO A 92 -16.85 16.93 19.18
N GLU A 93 -15.89 17.59 19.82
CA GLU A 93 -15.90 17.77 21.27
C GLU A 93 -17.15 18.60 21.60
N ILE A 94 -18.20 17.93 22.07
CA ILE A 94 -19.31 18.61 22.72
C ILE A 94 -18.74 19.17 24.01
N LYS A 95 -18.35 20.45 23.98
CA LYS A 95 -18.06 21.20 25.20
C LYS A 95 -19.35 21.22 26.02
N ARG A 96 -19.35 20.51 27.14
CA ARG A 96 -20.33 20.69 28.20
C ARG A 96 -19.95 21.93 29.00
N GLU A 97 -20.19 23.08 28.41
CA GLU A 97 -20.30 24.39 29.05
C GLU A 97 -21.51 24.99 28.32
N GLU A 98 -22.67 25.27 28.90
CA GLU A 98 -23.05 25.51 30.28
C GLU A 98 -24.46 24.89 30.51
N PHE A 99 -24.87 24.93 31.78
CA PHE A 99 -26.10 24.37 32.36
C PHE A 99 -27.40 24.68 31.62
#